data_AF-A0A914KJU0-F1
#
_entry.id   AF-A0A914KJU0-F1
#
_cell.length_a   1.000
_cell.length_b   1.000
_cell.length_c   1.000
_cell.angle_alpha   90.00
_cell.angle_beta   90.00
_cell.angle_gamma   90.00
#
_symmetry.space_group_name_H-M   'P 1'
#
loop_
_entity.id
_entity.type
_entity.pdbx_description
1 polymer ?
#
loop_
_entity_poly.entity_id
_entity_poly.type
_entity_poly.pdbx_seq_one_letter_code
_entity_poly.pdbx_strand_id
1 'polypeptide(L)'
;MLFEHFKKEFTTEPEQHLTDFSLALINNVHVLYQQPSLSPNLDIVIVRFEMWKTQPAPLATEIHKNGQAQTLLDSFCRHQARINPGTDLTHPEHWDHAVLLTGYDIYHTTSSVAGVAPVGRMCDELFGKQVNFENLLNFYLFSACSLVEGLHLGRSFVLAHEMGHKYVFSP
;
A
#
# COMPACT_ATOMS: atom_id res chain seq x y z
N MET A 1 12.97 7.81 3.05
CA MET A 1 11.73 7.59 3.83
C MET A 1 10.82 8.80 3.77
N LEU A 2 9.51 8.61 3.84
CA LEU A 2 8.54 9.72 3.73
C LEU A 2 8.57 10.64 4.96
N PHE A 3 8.63 10.08 6.17
CA PHE A 3 8.70 10.86 7.42
C PHE A 3 9.87 11.84 7.44
N GLU A 4 11.05 11.43 6.95
CA GLU A 4 12.23 12.30 6.87
C GLU A 4 12.06 13.46 5.87
N HIS A 5 11.20 13.33 4.85
CA HIS A 5 10.87 14.46 3.98
C HIS A 5 10.01 15.48 4.74
N PHE A 6 8.94 15.03 5.40
CA PHE A 6 8.06 15.91 6.18
C PHE A 6 8.79 16.58 7.34
N LYS A 7 9.73 15.88 7.99
CA LYS A 7 10.57 16.45 9.05
C LYS A 7 11.52 17.54 8.55
N LYS A 8 11.94 17.49 7.28
CA LYS A 8 12.77 18.55 6.66
C LYS A 8 11.93 19.73 6.19
N GLU A 9 10.74 19.46 5.67
CA GLU A 9 9.80 20.45 5.13
C GLU A 9 9.13 21.28 6.25
N PHE A 10 8.67 20.60 7.31
CA PHE A 10 7.89 21.19 8.39
C PHE A 10 8.72 21.26 9.68
N THR A 11 8.97 22.48 10.16
CA THR A 11 9.73 22.73 11.39
C THR A 11 8.90 22.53 12.66
N THR A 12 7.57 22.56 12.54
CA THR A 12 6.61 22.31 13.61
C THR A 12 5.72 21.14 13.25
N GLU A 13 5.53 20.21 14.20
CA GLU A 13 4.56 19.11 14.10
C GLU A 13 4.58 18.30 12.78
N PRO A 14 5.75 17.80 12.31
CA PRO A 14 5.84 17.06 11.05
C PRO A 14 4.98 15.79 11.02
N GLU A 15 4.72 15.20 12.19
CA GLU A 15 3.83 14.05 12.37
C GLU A 15 2.36 14.40 12.07
N GLN A 16 1.91 15.57 12.51
CA GLN A 16 0.56 16.04 12.24
C GLN A 16 0.41 16.34 10.75
N HIS A 17 1.37 17.06 10.14
CA HIS A 17 1.35 17.34 8.70
C HIS A 17 1.34 16.08 7.85
N LEU A 18 2.15 15.06 8.19
CA LEU A 18 2.15 13.79 7.47
C LEU A 18 0.83 13.03 7.64
N THR A 19 0.23 13.08 8.83
CA THR A 19 -1.08 12.47 9.10
C THR A 19 -2.16 13.15 8.25
N ASP A 20 -2.25 14.47 8.30
CA ASP A 20 -3.25 15.25 7.55
C ASP A 20 -3.09 15.05 6.04
N PHE A 21 -1.85 15.07 5.54
CA PHE A 21 -1.56 14.77 4.14
C PHE A 21 -2.05 13.37 3.75
N SER A 22 -1.76 12.36 4.57
CA SER A 22 -2.11 10.97 4.27
C SER A 22 -3.63 10.77 4.29
N LEU A 23 -4.33 11.34 5.28
CA LEU A 23 -5.78 11.30 5.38
C LEU A 23 -6.45 12.05 4.23
N ALA A 24 -5.93 13.22 3.84
CA ALA A 24 -6.43 13.96 2.68
C ALA A 24 -6.23 13.18 1.37
N LEU A 25 -5.10 12.49 1.22
CA LEU A 25 -4.83 11.63 0.07
C LEU A 25 -5.86 10.49 -0.01
N ILE A 26 -6.09 9.75 1.08
CA ILE A 26 -7.07 8.67 1.13
C ILE A 26 -8.50 9.18 0.95
N ASN A 27 -8.85 10.32 1.55
CA ASN A 27 -10.16 10.94 1.36
C ASN A 27 -10.42 11.31 -0.11
N ASN A 28 -9.40 11.82 -0.82
CA ASN A 28 -9.51 12.04 -2.26
C ASN A 28 -9.75 10.74 -3.02
N VAL A 29 -9.09 9.64 -2.65
CA VAL A 29 -9.34 8.32 -3.27
C VAL A 29 -10.78 7.87 -3.01
N HIS A 30 -11.27 8.00 -1.78
CA HIS A 30 -12.68 7.71 -1.45
C HIS A 30 -13.64 8.49 -2.35
N VAL A 31 -13.48 9.81 -2.47
CA VAL A 31 -14.33 10.66 -3.32
C VAL A 31 -14.27 10.26 -4.80
N LEU A 32 -13.10 9.79 -5.29
CA LEU A 32 -12.98 9.25 -6.64
C LEU A 32 -13.80 7.97 -6.83
N TYR A 33 -13.81 7.07 -5.85
CA TYR A 33 -14.61 5.83 -5.89
C TYR A 33 -16.11 6.02 -5.67
N GLN A 34 -16.53 7.18 -5.15
CA GLN A 34 -17.94 7.55 -5.03
C GLN A 34 -18.52 8.18 -6.32
N GLN A 35 -17.72 8.33 -7.38
CA GLN A 35 -18.21 8.91 -8.64
C GLN A 35 -19.27 8.00 -9.29
N PRO A 36 -20.38 8.55 -9.82
CA PRO A 36 -21.47 7.74 -10.40
C PRO A 36 -21.06 6.83 -11.58
N SER A 37 -19.94 7.14 -12.23
CA SER A 37 -19.39 6.34 -13.33
C SER A 37 -18.69 5.06 -12.87
N LEU A 38 -18.40 4.90 -11.57
CA LEU A 38 -17.79 3.70 -11.00
C LEU A 38 -18.88 2.90 -10.28
N SER A 39 -19.04 1.64 -10.70
CA SER A 39 -20.03 0.73 -10.12
C SER A 39 -19.41 -0.66 -9.91
N PRO A 40 -19.66 -1.31 -8.76
CA PRO A 40 -20.41 -0.81 -7.60
C PRO A 40 -19.70 0.35 -6.87
N ASN A 41 -20.46 1.09 -6.06
CA ASN A 41 -19.90 2.07 -5.14
C ASN A 41 -19.03 1.36 -4.11
N LEU A 42 -17.81 1.87 -3.91
CA LEU A 42 -16.85 1.32 -2.96
C LEU A 42 -16.62 2.31 -1.81
N ASP A 43 -17.00 1.91 -0.60
CA ASP A 43 -16.69 2.68 0.59
C ASP A 43 -15.26 2.37 1.06
N ILE A 44 -14.50 3.41 1.42
CA ILE A 44 -13.10 3.29 1.81
C ILE A 44 -12.97 3.76 3.24
N VAL A 45 -12.67 2.83 4.14
CA VAL A 45 -12.56 3.07 5.57
C VAL A 45 -11.15 2.72 6.04
N ILE A 46 -10.55 3.61 6.83
CA ILE A 46 -9.25 3.36 7.44
C ILE A 46 -9.47 2.62 8.76
N VAL A 47 -9.14 1.33 8.79
CA VAL A 47 -9.21 0.50 10.01
C VAL A 47 -7.93 0.55 10.83
N ARG A 48 -6.79 0.85 10.19
CA ARG A 48 -5.48 0.96 10.83
C ARG A 48 -4.61 1.98 10.11
N PHE A 49 -3.91 2.81 10.87
CA PHE A 49 -2.97 3.81 10.36
C PHE A 49 -1.63 3.68 11.10
N GLU A 50 -0.55 3.48 10.36
CA GLU A 50 0.80 3.39 10.92
C GLU A 50 1.74 4.41 10.29
N MET A 51 2.48 5.12 11.16
CA MET A 51 3.54 6.02 10.76
C MET A 51 4.88 5.49 11.23
N TRP A 52 5.74 5.10 10.29
CA TRP A 52 7.08 4.62 10.60
C TRP A 52 8.10 5.77 10.64
N LYS A 53 8.57 6.07 11.85
CA LYS A 53 9.70 6.99 12.07
C LYS A 53 11.05 6.34 11.73
N THR A 54 11.08 5.00 11.76
CA THR A 54 12.22 4.16 11.37
C THR A 54 11.71 3.05 10.47
N GLN A 55 12.43 2.74 9.38
CA GLN A 55 11.98 1.72 8.43
C GLN A 55 11.95 0.34 9.12
N PRO A 56 10.86 -0.43 9.00
CA PRO A 56 10.83 -1.80 9.50
C PRO A 56 11.94 -2.64 8.87
N ALA A 57 12.56 -3.54 9.65
CA ALA A 57 13.66 -4.38 9.15
C ALA A 57 13.31 -5.17 7.86
N PRO A 58 12.10 -5.73 7.69
CA PRO A 58 11.73 -6.41 6.43
C PRO A 58 11.62 -5.49 5.21
N LEU A 59 11.65 -4.18 5.42
CA LEU A 59 11.54 -3.15 4.40
C LEU A 59 12.83 -2.33 4.28
N ALA A 60 13.95 -2.76 4.86
CA ALA A 60 15.17 -1.98 4.83
C ALA A 60 15.66 -1.68 3.40
N THR A 61 16.32 -0.53 3.21
CA THR A 61 16.65 0.06 1.89
C THR A 61 17.40 -0.89 0.96
N GLU A 62 18.30 -1.70 1.52
CA GLU A 62 19.10 -2.70 0.85
C GLU A 62 18.28 -3.86 0.29
N ILE A 63 17.16 -4.22 0.94
CA ILE A 63 16.29 -5.33 0.52
C ILE A 63 15.61 -4.98 -0.80
N HIS A 64 15.17 -3.73 -0.95
CA HIS A 64 14.42 -3.25 -2.11
C HIS A 64 15.23 -2.32 -3.03
N LYS A 65 16.56 -2.40 -2.94
CA LYS A 65 17.51 -1.69 -3.83
C LYS A 65 17.21 -0.19 -3.97
N ASN A 66 17.00 0.49 -2.85
CA ASN A 66 16.73 1.94 -2.82
C ASN A 66 15.50 2.39 -3.64
N GLY A 67 14.45 1.57 -3.65
CA GLY A 67 13.15 1.95 -4.22
C GLY A 67 12.80 1.23 -5.51
N GLN A 68 13.46 0.11 -5.82
CA GLN A 68 13.02 -0.74 -6.92
C GLN A 68 11.60 -1.24 -6.61
N ALA A 69 10.66 -0.90 -7.48
CA ALA A 69 9.25 -0.89 -7.16
C ALA A 69 8.69 -2.29 -6.87
N GLN A 70 9.07 -3.29 -7.66
CA GLN A 70 8.61 -4.67 -7.47
C GLN A 70 9.10 -5.27 -6.16
N THR A 71 10.38 -5.11 -5.84
CA THR A 71 11.00 -5.65 -4.62
C THR A 71 10.48 -4.95 -3.37
N LEU A 72 10.22 -3.63 -3.44
CA LEU A 72 9.60 -2.89 -2.35
C LEU A 72 8.16 -3.32 -2.13
N LEU A 73 7.38 -3.45 -3.22
CA LEU A 73 6.01 -3.94 -3.17
C LEU A 73 5.96 -5.35 -2.57
N ASP A 74 6.74 -6.31 -3.07
CA ASP A 74 6.77 -7.68 -2.56
C ASP A 74 7.13 -7.74 -1.07
N SER A 75 8.10 -6.92 -0.65
CA SER A 75 8.52 -6.85 0.75
C SER A 75 7.42 -6.27 1.64
N PHE A 76 6.71 -5.24 1.16
CA PHE A 76 5.58 -4.65 1.86
C PHE A 76 4.40 -5.60 1.96
N CYS A 77 4.01 -6.24 0.85
CA CYS A 77 2.92 -7.20 0.82
C CYS A 77 3.17 -8.38 1.78
N ARG A 78 4.42 -8.86 1.90
CA ARG A 78 4.83 -9.87 2.90
C ARG A 78 4.81 -9.33 4.33
N HIS A 79 5.18 -8.07 4.54
CA HIS A 79 5.20 -7.47 5.87
C HIS A 79 3.77 -7.29 6.39
N GLN A 80 2.91 -6.63 5.62
CA GLN A 80 1.51 -6.38 6.00
C GLN A 80 0.74 -7.70 6.22
N ALA A 81 0.94 -8.72 5.39
CA ALA A 81 0.25 -10.00 5.52
C ALA A 81 0.58 -10.71 6.84
N ARG A 82 1.79 -10.53 7.37
CA ARG A 82 2.21 -11.12 8.65
C ARG A 82 1.59 -10.44 9.87
N ILE A 83 1.17 -9.18 9.73
CA ILE A 83 0.62 -8.39 10.83
C ILE A 83 -0.89 -8.20 10.73
N ASN A 84 -1.52 -8.63 9.63
CA ASN A 84 -2.97 -8.59 9.43
C ASN A 84 -3.66 -9.63 10.33
N PRO A 85 -4.49 -9.20 11.30
CA PRO A 85 -5.04 -10.11 12.30
C PRO A 85 -6.23 -10.91 11.73
N GLY A 86 -6.23 -12.22 11.95
CA GLY A 86 -7.38 -13.09 11.69
C GLY A 86 -7.96 -12.94 10.27
N THR A 87 -9.28 -12.86 10.20
CA THR A 87 -10.11 -12.63 9.00
C THR A 87 -11.21 -11.62 9.33
N ASP A 88 -11.91 -11.11 8.32
CA ASP A 88 -13.06 -10.20 8.53
C ASP A 88 -14.13 -10.75 9.48
N LEU A 89 -14.30 -12.07 9.50
CA LEU A 89 -15.28 -12.73 10.37
C LEU A 89 -14.80 -12.88 11.82
N THR A 90 -13.50 -12.74 12.07
CA THR A 90 -12.87 -13.10 13.35
C THR A 90 -12.18 -11.93 14.03
N HIS A 91 -11.87 -10.84 13.31
CA HIS A 91 -11.17 -9.70 13.88
C HIS A 91 -11.60 -8.36 13.27
N PRO A 92 -12.08 -7.38 14.07
CA PRO A 92 -12.56 -6.10 13.56
C PRO A 92 -11.47 -5.19 13.01
N GLU A 93 -10.20 -5.41 13.40
CA GLU A 93 -9.04 -4.70 12.82
C GLU A 93 -8.40 -5.44 11.64
N HIS A 94 -9.05 -6.48 11.10
CA HIS A 94 -8.63 -7.06 9.83
C HIS A 94 -8.76 -6.01 8.73
N TRP A 95 -7.82 -6.00 7.76
CA TRP A 95 -7.92 -5.12 6.60
C TRP A 95 -7.93 -5.91 5.30
N ASP A 96 -8.78 -5.46 4.37
CA ASP A 96 -8.86 -6.00 3.01
C ASP A 96 -7.66 -5.62 2.15
N HIS A 97 -7.18 -4.37 2.30
CA HIS A 97 -6.18 -3.77 1.44
C HIS A 97 -5.22 -2.85 2.20
N ALA A 98 -3.92 -3.07 2.02
CA ALA A 98 -2.86 -2.28 2.63
C ALA A 98 -2.25 -1.30 1.63
N VAL A 99 -2.00 -0.06 2.05
CA VAL A 99 -1.36 0.95 1.21
C VAL A 99 -0.06 1.40 1.86
N LEU A 100 1.05 1.38 1.10
CA LEU A 100 2.32 1.97 1.49
C LEU A 100 2.54 3.29 0.76
N LEU A 101 2.54 4.39 1.51
CA LEU A 101 3.01 5.69 1.05
C LEU A 101 4.53 5.79 1.28
N THR A 102 5.29 5.85 0.19
CA THR A 102 6.75 5.87 0.25
C THR A 102 7.35 7.23 -0.10
N GLY A 103 8.47 7.56 0.52
CA GLY A 103 9.28 8.73 0.14
C GLY A 103 10.47 8.37 -0.76
N TYR A 104 10.49 7.17 -1.34
CA TYR A 104 11.44 6.80 -2.39
C TYR A 104 10.89 7.26 -3.75
N ASP A 105 11.77 7.70 -4.64
CA ASP A 105 11.50 7.77 -6.07
C ASP A 105 11.55 6.34 -6.62
N ILE A 106 10.38 5.72 -6.79
CA ILE A 106 10.31 4.28 -7.08
C ILE A 106 10.51 4.03 -8.58
N TYR A 107 11.18 2.92 -8.92
CA TYR A 107 11.56 2.65 -10.31
C TYR A 107 11.47 1.16 -10.66
N HIS A 108 11.26 0.83 -11.94
CA HIS A 108 11.28 -0.57 -12.41
C HIS A 108 12.69 -1.01 -12.85
N THR A 109 13.12 -0.55 -14.01
CA THR A 109 14.44 -0.84 -14.60
C THR A 109 15.30 0.40 -14.56
N THR A 110 14.86 1.47 -15.22
CA THR A 110 15.51 2.78 -15.26
C THR A 110 14.52 3.95 -15.23
N SER A 111 13.22 3.69 -15.42
CA SER A 111 12.17 4.69 -15.38
C SER A 111 11.54 4.78 -13.99
N SER A 112 11.42 6.01 -13.48
CA SER A 112 10.60 6.32 -12.32
C SER A 112 9.12 6.02 -12.61
N VAL A 113 8.42 5.51 -11.61
CA VAL A 113 6.98 5.24 -11.63
C VAL A 113 6.34 5.83 -10.39
N ALA A 114 5.08 6.26 -10.48
CA ALA A 114 4.42 6.95 -9.37
C ALA A 114 3.74 5.99 -8.36
N GLY A 115 3.50 4.75 -8.77
CA GLY A 115 2.83 3.72 -7.99
C GLY A 115 2.90 2.37 -8.70
N VAL A 116 2.71 1.30 -7.93
CA VAL A 116 2.65 -0.10 -8.41
C VAL A 116 1.74 -0.93 -7.50
N ALA A 117 0.87 -1.73 -8.09
CA ALA A 117 0.12 -2.78 -7.43
C ALA A 117 0.06 -4.07 -8.26
N PRO A 118 -0.09 -5.25 -7.63
CA PRO A 118 -0.32 -6.49 -8.37
C PRO A 118 -1.70 -6.50 -9.05
N VAL A 119 -1.78 -6.84 -10.33
CA VAL A 119 -3.06 -6.93 -11.07
C VAL A 119 -3.90 -8.15 -10.61
N GLY A 120 -5.22 -7.97 -10.50
CA GLY A 120 -6.21 -9.05 -10.43
C GLY A 120 -6.19 -9.90 -9.15
N ARG A 121 -5.75 -9.34 -8.03
CA ARG A 121 -5.53 -10.07 -6.76
C ARG A 121 -6.12 -9.34 -5.57
N MET A 122 -7.36 -8.86 -5.70
CA MET A 122 -8.11 -8.46 -4.53
C MET A 122 -8.74 -9.70 -3.90
N CYS A 123 -8.65 -9.84 -2.58
CA CYS A 123 -9.32 -10.91 -1.83
C CYS A 123 -8.87 -12.36 -2.15
N ASP A 124 -7.61 -12.56 -2.55
CA ASP A 124 -7.04 -13.92 -2.59
C ASP A 124 -6.73 -14.36 -1.14
N GLU A 125 -7.74 -14.86 -0.44
CA GLU A 125 -7.63 -15.42 0.91
C GLU A 125 -6.87 -16.76 0.87
N LEU A 126 -5.56 -16.69 0.90
CA LEU A 126 -4.76 -17.82 1.33
C LEU A 126 -3.98 -17.43 2.57
N PHE A 127 -4.75 -17.11 3.60
CA PHE A 127 -4.28 -17.09 4.97
C PHE A 127 -3.88 -18.51 5.41
N GLY A 128 -2.72 -18.61 6.04
CA GLY A 128 -2.58 -19.51 7.19
C GLY A 128 -2.23 -20.97 6.96
N LYS A 129 -1.70 -21.38 5.79
CA LYS A 129 -0.88 -22.60 5.77
C LYS A 129 0.59 -22.23 5.85
N GLN A 130 1.19 -22.54 7.00
CA GLN A 130 2.62 -22.73 7.17
C GLN A 130 3.07 -23.85 6.21
N VAL A 131 3.17 -23.55 4.92
CA VAL A 131 3.78 -24.47 3.97
C VAL A 131 5.28 -24.21 4.07
N ASN A 132 6.00 -25.13 4.72
CA ASN A 132 7.45 -25.22 4.63
C ASN A 132 7.80 -25.41 3.14
N PHE A 133 8.06 -24.33 2.41
CA PHE A 133 8.51 -24.39 1.03
C PHE A 133 9.80 -23.60 0.90
N GLU A 134 10.88 -24.20 1.37
CA GLU A 134 12.24 -23.72 1.10
C GLU A 134 12.60 -23.81 -0.38
N ASN A 135 11.86 -24.55 -1.21
CA ASN A 135 12.17 -24.67 -2.64
C ASN A 135 10.89 -24.97 -3.43
N LEU A 136 10.30 -23.95 -4.08
CA LEU A 136 9.60 -23.97 -5.39
C LEU A 136 8.57 -22.83 -5.49
N LEU A 137 8.96 -21.77 -6.22
CA LEU A 137 8.19 -21.21 -7.34
C LEU A 137 6.66 -21.35 -7.29
N ASN A 138 5.97 -20.65 -6.38
CA ASN A 138 4.54 -20.35 -6.48
C ASN A 138 4.24 -18.94 -5.95
N PHE A 139 4.69 -18.00 -6.78
CA PHE A 139 4.05 -16.73 -7.13
C PHE A 139 2.76 -16.37 -6.34
N TYR A 140 2.91 -15.39 -5.44
CA TYR A 140 1.88 -14.46 -4.97
C TYR A 140 0.68 -15.03 -4.19
N LEU A 141 0.82 -15.04 -2.88
CA LEU A 141 -0.20 -15.42 -1.90
C LEU A 141 -0.33 -14.31 -0.83
N PHE A 142 -0.38 -13.05 -1.26
CA PHE A 142 -0.30 -11.90 -0.35
C PHE A 142 -1.62 -11.14 -0.35
N SER A 143 -2.07 -10.74 0.84
CA SER A 143 -3.21 -9.83 1.03
C SER A 143 -3.05 -8.60 0.13
N ALA A 144 -4.17 -8.00 -0.28
CA ALA A 144 -4.15 -6.94 -1.27
C ALA A 144 -3.31 -5.76 -0.75
N CYS A 145 -2.39 -5.27 -1.60
CA CYS A 145 -1.42 -4.26 -1.26
C CYS A 145 -1.16 -3.34 -2.45
N SER A 146 -0.93 -2.05 -2.19
CA SER A 146 -0.51 -1.06 -3.17
C SER A 146 0.67 -0.24 -2.65
N LEU A 147 1.60 0.10 -3.53
CA LEU A 147 2.73 0.97 -3.26
C LEU A 147 2.56 2.26 -4.06
N VAL A 148 2.64 3.43 -3.41
CA VAL A 148 2.50 4.73 -4.07
C VAL A 148 3.48 5.73 -3.47
N GLU A 149 4.04 6.61 -4.30
CA GLU A 149 4.86 7.72 -3.81
C GLU A 149 4.02 8.74 -3.02
N GLY A 150 4.53 9.18 -1.88
CA GLY A 150 3.81 10.03 -0.93
C GLY A 150 4.18 11.51 -0.94
N LEU A 151 4.83 12.02 -1.99
CA LEU A 151 5.36 13.40 -1.99
C LEU A 151 4.41 14.45 -2.61
N HIS A 152 3.27 14.04 -3.15
CA HIS A 152 2.35 14.95 -3.84
C HIS A 152 0.89 14.50 -3.73
N LEU A 153 -0.06 15.41 -3.49
CA LEU A 153 -1.48 15.05 -3.31
C LEU A 153 -2.11 14.42 -4.57
N GLY A 154 -1.64 14.80 -5.76
CA GLY A 154 -2.07 14.18 -7.02
C GLY A 154 -1.76 12.68 -7.13
N ARG A 155 -1.00 12.11 -6.20
CA ARG A 155 -0.78 10.67 -6.08
C ARG A 155 -2.03 9.92 -5.60
N SER A 156 -3.08 10.62 -5.16
CA SER A 156 -4.42 10.03 -4.96
C SER A 156 -4.97 9.38 -6.23
N PHE A 157 -4.82 10.00 -7.40
CA PHE A 157 -5.26 9.40 -8.68
C PHE A 157 -4.48 8.13 -9.01
N VAL A 158 -3.18 8.13 -8.71
CA VAL A 158 -2.33 6.95 -8.88
C VAL A 158 -2.77 5.85 -7.92
N LEU A 159 -3.00 6.16 -6.65
CA LEU A 159 -3.51 5.19 -5.69
C LEU A 159 -4.86 4.62 -6.11
N ALA A 160 -5.79 5.45 -6.58
CA ALA A 160 -7.07 4.99 -7.13
C ALA A 160 -6.87 4.07 -8.34
N HIS A 161 -5.92 4.37 -9.22
CA HIS A 161 -5.57 3.49 -10.34
C HIS A 161 -5.01 2.14 -9.87
N GLU A 162 -4.05 2.15 -8.94
CA GLU A 162 -3.41 0.96 -8.40
C GLU A 162 -4.40 0.08 -7.61
N MET A 163 -5.33 0.70 -6.89
CA MET A 163 -6.46 0.01 -6.27
C MET A 163 -7.39 -0.56 -7.36
N GLY A 164 -7.65 0.18 -8.44
CA GLY A 164 -8.46 -0.28 -9.58
C GLY A 164 -7.92 -1.52 -10.29
N HIS A 165 -6.60 -1.71 -10.36
CA HIS A 165 -6.00 -2.97 -10.85
C HIS A 165 -6.44 -4.22 -10.08
N LYS A 166 -6.90 -4.04 -8.83
CA LYS A 166 -7.41 -5.10 -7.96
C LYS A 166 -8.89 -5.38 -8.22
N TYR A 167 -9.68 -4.33 -8.37
CA TYR A 167 -11.08 -4.40 -8.78
C TYR A 167 -11.16 -4.54 -10.31
N VAL A 168 -10.74 -5.69 -10.85
CA VAL A 168 -11.15 -6.03 -12.23
C VAL A 168 -12.66 -6.19 -12.19
N PHE A 169 -13.39 -5.12 -12.49
CA PHE A 169 -14.82 -5.15 -12.72
C PHE A 169 -15.03 -6.05 -13.93
N SER A 170 -15.41 -7.30 -13.68
CA SER A 170 -15.93 -8.15 -14.75
C SER A 170 -17.22 -7.49 -15.25
N PRO A 171 -17.37 -7.27 -16.57
CA PRO A 171 -18.58 -6.67 -17.13
C PRO A 171 -19.83 -7.51 -16.87
#